data_AF-A0A9E2UDD2-F1
#
_entry.id   AF-A0A9E2UDD2-F1
#
_cell.length_a   1.000
_cell.length_b   1.000
_cell.length_c   1.000
_cell.angle_alpha   90.00
_cell.angle_beta   90.00
_cell.angle_gamma   90.00
#
_symmetry.space_group_name_H-M   'P 1'
#
loop_
_entity.id
_entity.type
_entity.pdbx_description
1 polymer ?
#
loop_
_entity_poly.entity_id
_entity_poly.type
_entity_poly.pdbx_seq_one_letter_code
_entity_poly.pdbx_strand_id
1 'polypeptide(L)'
;VAVPTATYTGWAQRAGSLSDPGGPASIVDGCDGSGQYIPFPDTKAHRLLTGDPRPSLQERYGEPDGKNTNYVNAVTAAANALVAQRFLLPEDVVTYVTPATLQAIPANL
;
A
#
# COMPACT_ATOMS: atom_id res chain seq x y z
N VAL A 1 -7.98 -2.34 4.06
CA VAL A 1 -6.80 -2.95 3.41
C VAL A 1 -6.27 -4.04 4.31
N ALA A 2 -6.12 -5.28 3.83
CA ALA A 2 -5.73 -6.43 4.66
C ALA A 2 -4.21 -6.61 4.80
N VAL A 3 -3.44 -6.36 3.74
CA VAL A 3 -1.97 -6.49 3.72
C VAL A 3 -1.38 -5.16 3.22
N PRO A 4 -1.21 -4.16 4.10
CA PRO A 4 -0.86 -2.81 3.67
C PRO A 4 0.64 -2.65 3.36
N THR A 5 0.96 -1.97 2.27
CA THR A 5 2.30 -1.42 1.96
C THR A 5 2.37 0.10 2.09
N ALA A 6 1.21 0.73 2.28
CA ALA A 6 1.01 2.16 2.42
C ALA A 6 -0.23 2.44 3.26
N THR A 7 -0.38 3.70 3.67
CA THR A 7 -1.67 4.22 4.08
C THR A 7 -2.44 4.63 2.83
N TYR A 8 -3.63 4.05 2.66
CA TYR A 8 -4.57 4.40 1.62
C TYR A 8 -5.69 5.26 2.21
N THR A 9 -5.97 6.41 1.62
CA THR A 9 -7.09 7.26 2.04
C THR A 9 -8.23 7.17 1.02
N GLY A 10 -9.47 7.40 1.45
CA GLY A 10 -10.63 7.45 0.54
C GLY A 10 -10.76 8.76 -0.25
N TRP A 11 -9.94 9.76 0.07
CA TRP A 11 -9.94 11.08 -0.57
C TRP A 11 -8.55 11.71 -0.60
N ALA A 12 -8.24 12.45 -1.67
CA ALA A 12 -6.99 13.17 -1.83
C ALA A 12 -7.11 14.62 -1.36
N GLN A 13 -6.41 14.96 -0.27
CA GLN A 13 -6.28 16.36 0.13
C GLN A 13 -5.41 17.07 -0.91
N ARG A 14 -6.01 17.95 -1.70
CA ARG A 14 -5.31 18.69 -2.76
C ARG A 14 -4.85 20.04 -2.23
N ALA A 15 -3.66 20.46 -2.63
CA ALA A 15 -3.21 21.82 -2.36
C ALA A 15 -4.01 22.80 -3.24
N GLY A 16 -4.74 23.73 -2.61
CA GLY A 16 -5.55 24.75 -3.27
C GLY A 16 -6.85 24.98 -2.51
N SER A 17 -7.00 26.15 -1.90
CA SER A 17 -8.30 26.56 -1.37
C SER A 17 -9.15 27.15 -2.51
N LEU A 18 -10.47 27.09 -2.37
CA LEU A 18 -11.45 27.79 -3.21
C LEU A 18 -11.24 29.32 -3.27
N SER A 19 -10.26 29.85 -2.53
CA SER A 19 -9.96 31.27 -2.40
C SER A 19 -8.65 31.68 -3.08
N ASP A 20 -7.98 30.81 -3.84
CA ASP A 20 -6.77 31.16 -4.59
C ASP A 20 -7.15 31.77 -5.95
N PRO A 21 -7.10 33.11 -6.14
CA PRO A 21 -7.64 33.78 -7.32
C PRO A 21 -6.76 33.63 -8.58
N GLY A 22 -5.65 32.88 -8.49
CA GLY A 22 -4.75 32.58 -9.60
C GLY A 22 -4.31 31.12 -9.72
N GLY A 23 -4.80 30.24 -8.83
CA GLY A 23 -4.54 28.79 -8.91
C GLY A 23 -5.34 28.15 -10.03
N PRO A 24 -4.85 27.09 -10.68
CA PRO A 24 -5.46 26.54 -11.89
C PRO A 24 -6.93 26.20 -11.64
N ALA A 25 -7.79 27.06 -12.17
CA ALA A 25 -9.20 26.83 -12.34
C ALA A 25 -9.37 25.62 -13.27
N SER A 26 -9.37 24.43 -12.67
CA SER A 26 -10.14 23.26 -13.06
C SER A 26 -9.92 22.22 -11.97
N ILE A 27 -10.70 22.31 -10.89
CA ILE A 27 -10.96 21.15 -10.07
C ILE A 27 -11.65 20.18 -11.03
N VAL A 28 -10.90 19.22 -11.56
CA VAL A 28 -11.49 18.09 -12.27
C VAL A 28 -12.29 17.34 -11.21
N ASP A 29 -13.58 17.64 -11.15
CA ASP A 29 -14.53 17.06 -10.21
C ASP A 29 -14.40 15.53 -10.21
N GLY A 30 -14.27 14.93 -9.04
CA GLY A 30 -14.06 13.50 -8.85
C GLY A 30 -12.61 13.00 -8.83
N CYS A 31 -11.60 13.80 -9.22
CA CYS A 31 -10.18 13.39 -9.11
C CYS A 31 -9.65 13.40 -7.66
N ASP A 32 -10.43 13.92 -6.73
CA ASP A 32 -10.22 13.85 -5.28
C ASP A 32 -10.66 12.49 -4.70
N GLY A 33 -11.64 11.83 -5.33
CA GLY A 33 -12.12 10.49 -4.96
C GLY A 33 -11.10 9.36 -5.20
N SER A 34 -9.98 9.61 -5.88
CA SER A 34 -8.92 8.61 -6.08
C SER A 34 -8.15 8.26 -4.81
N GLY A 35 -8.30 9.05 -3.73
CA GLY A 35 -7.55 8.84 -2.52
C GLY A 35 -6.07 9.17 -2.64
N GLN A 36 -5.31 8.85 -1.58
CA GLN A 36 -3.85 9.00 -1.53
C GLN A 36 -3.19 7.66 -1.25
N TYR A 37 -2.00 7.49 -1.84
CA TYR A 37 -1.06 6.44 -1.52
C TYR A 37 0.11 7.05 -0.75
N ILE A 38 0.16 6.82 0.56
CA ILE A 38 1.23 7.33 1.41
C ILE A 38 2.11 6.13 1.81
N PRO A 39 3.22 5.86 1.10
CA PRO A 39 4.02 4.65 1.30
C PRO A 39 4.52 4.54 2.73
N PHE A 40 4.66 3.31 3.20
CA PHE A 40 5.45 3.05 4.40
C PHE A 40 6.93 3.24 4.09
N PRO A 41 7.77 3.58 5.09
CA PRO A 41 9.20 3.55 4.90
C PRO A 41 9.65 2.15 4.46
N ASP A 42 10.57 2.06 3.51
CA ASP A 42 11.06 0.74 3.08
C ASP A 42 11.82 0.02 4.19
N THR A 43 12.67 0.76 4.93
CA THR A 43 13.55 0.22 5.97
C THR A 43 13.31 0.84 7.34
N LYS A 44 13.73 0.14 8.40
CA LYS A 44 13.75 0.66 9.77
C LYS A 44 14.59 1.94 9.88
N ALA A 45 15.71 1.99 9.17
CA ALA A 45 16.58 3.17 9.15
C ALA A 45 15.85 4.38 8.54
N HIS A 46 15.15 4.20 7.41
CA HIS A 46 14.35 5.26 6.81
C HIS A 46 13.23 5.71 7.76
N ARG A 47 12.52 4.77 8.40
CA ARG A 47 11.48 5.06 9.39
C ARG A 47 12.00 5.92 10.54
N LEU A 48 13.13 5.55 11.13
CA LEU A 48 13.72 6.27 12.26
C LEU A 48 14.23 7.66 11.85
N LEU A 49 14.79 7.78 10.64
CA LEU A 49 15.29 9.06 10.12
C LEU A 49 14.17 10.08 9.90
N THR A 50 13.02 9.64 9.38
CA THR A 50 11.88 10.52 9.12
C THR A 50 10.93 10.67 10.31
N GLY A 51 11.14 9.88 11.37
CA GLY A 51 10.27 9.86 12.55
C GLY A 51 8.89 9.25 12.27
N ASP A 52 8.74 8.42 11.23
CA ASP A 52 7.46 7.80 10.90
C ASP A 52 7.09 6.78 12.01
N PRO A 53 5.91 6.90 12.65
CA PRO A 53 5.50 5.98 13.70
C PRO A 53 5.09 4.60 13.14
N ARG A 54 4.83 4.48 11.84
CA ARG A 54 4.35 3.25 11.20
C ARG A 54 5.54 2.33 10.90
N PRO A 55 5.48 1.03 11.24
CA PRO A 55 6.52 0.08 10.87
C PRO A 55 6.83 0.09 9.37
N SER A 56 8.11 -0.04 9.03
CA SER A 56 8.59 -0.13 7.65
C SER A 56 8.18 -1.43 6.96
N LEU A 57 8.33 -1.51 5.63
CA LEU A 57 8.12 -2.76 4.88
C LEU A 57 9.06 -3.86 5.36
N GLN A 58 10.33 -3.51 5.61
CA GLN A 58 11.34 -4.39 6.22
C GLN A 58 10.87 -4.95 7.57
N GLU A 59 10.34 -4.12 8.45
CA GLU A 59 9.86 -4.55 9.77
C GLU A 59 8.57 -5.37 9.69
N ARG A 60 7.74 -5.16 8.66
CA ARG A 60 6.46 -5.86 8.48
C ARG A 60 6.60 -7.21 7.81
N TYR A 61 7.41 -7.28 6.76
CA TYR A 61 7.45 -8.43 5.84
C TYR A 61 8.88 -8.88 5.52
N GLY A 62 9.91 -8.25 6.06
CA GLY A 62 11.29 -8.58 5.75
C GLY A 62 11.64 -10.02 6.12
N GLU A 63 12.51 -10.60 5.31
CA GLU A 63 13.13 -11.90 5.53
C GLU A 63 14.65 -11.78 5.47
N PRO A 64 15.42 -12.63 6.17
CA PRO A 64 16.87 -12.47 6.22
C PRO A 64 17.55 -12.61 4.85
N ASP A 65 16.96 -13.38 3.94
CA ASP A 65 17.47 -13.61 2.59
C ASP A 65 17.01 -12.56 1.56
N GLY A 66 16.25 -11.54 1.98
CA GLY A 66 15.73 -10.48 1.12
C GLY A 66 14.63 -10.91 0.16
N LYS A 67 14.05 -12.10 0.35
CA LYS A 67 12.82 -12.50 -0.37
C LYS A 67 11.59 -11.80 0.21
N ASN A 68 10.51 -11.86 -0.55
CA ASN A 68 9.19 -11.30 -0.18
C ASN A 68 8.15 -12.39 0.09
N THR A 69 8.58 -13.62 0.38
CA THR A 69 7.72 -14.77 0.66
C THR A 69 6.71 -14.46 1.77
N ASN A 70 7.14 -13.77 2.83
CA ASN A 70 6.25 -13.33 3.91
C ASN A 70 5.11 -12.43 3.40
N TYR A 71 5.42 -11.49 2.50
CA TYR A 71 4.43 -10.61 1.89
C TYR A 71 3.50 -11.38 0.94
N VAL A 72 4.07 -12.23 0.07
CA VAL A 72 3.31 -13.07 -0.87
C VAL A 72 2.36 -14.01 -0.13
N ASN A 73 2.80 -14.63 0.97
CA ASN A 73 1.98 -15.50 1.80
C ASN A 73 0.85 -14.74 2.48
N ALA A 74 1.11 -13.52 2.98
CA ALA A 74 0.08 -12.67 3.57
C ALA A 74 -0.99 -12.28 2.53
N VAL A 75 -0.59 -11.89 1.31
CA VAL A 75 -1.52 -11.57 0.22
C VAL A 75 -2.32 -12.80 -0.19
N THR A 76 -1.66 -13.95 -0.32
CA THR A 76 -2.30 -15.24 -0.66
C THR A 76 -3.34 -15.62 0.38
N ALA A 77 -3.02 -15.50 1.67
CA ALA A 77 -3.95 -15.79 2.76
C ALA A 77 -5.16 -14.85 2.73
N ALA A 78 -4.94 -13.54 2.48
CA ALA A 78 -6.02 -12.57 2.38
C ALA A 78 -6.95 -12.84 1.18
N ALA A 79 -6.39 -13.17 0.01
CA ALA A 79 -7.17 -13.52 -1.17
C ALA A 79 -8.00 -14.80 -0.95
N ASN A 80 -7.39 -15.85 -0.38
CA ASN A 80 -8.09 -17.08 -0.03
C ASN A 80 -9.21 -16.87 1.01
N ALA A 81 -9.02 -15.95 1.96
CA ALA A 81 -10.08 -15.58 2.91
C ALA A 81 -11.28 -14.93 2.20
N LEU A 82 -11.06 -14.15 1.14
CA LEU A 82 -12.13 -13.59 0.32
C LEU A 82 -12.83 -14.66 -0.53
N VAL A 83 -12.10 -15.66 -1.03
CA VAL A 83 -12.70 -16.84 -1.69
C VAL A 83 -13.62 -17.59 -0.72
N ALA A 84 -13.15 -17.85 0.50
CA ALA A 84 -13.96 -18.50 1.53
C ALA A 84 -15.25 -17.71 1.87
N GLN A 85 -15.18 -16.39 1.81
CA GLN A 85 -16.31 -15.48 1.99
C GLN A 85 -17.17 -15.30 0.73
N ARG A 86 -16.81 -15.93 -0.40
CA ARG A 86 -17.48 -15.83 -1.71
C ARG A 86 -17.44 -14.43 -2.32
N PHE A 87 -16.42 -13.63 -1.98
CA PHE A 87 -16.15 -12.34 -2.63
C PHE A 87 -15.21 -12.46 -3.84
N LEU A 88 -14.45 -13.56 -3.95
CA LEU A 88 -13.58 -13.88 -5.09
C LEU A 88 -13.82 -15.31 -5.56
N LEU A 89 -13.55 -15.57 -6.84
CA LEU A 89 -13.45 -16.93 -7.36
C LEU A 89 -12.06 -17.52 -7.05
N PRO A 90 -11.90 -18.85 -6.96
CA PRO A 90 -10.59 -19.48 -6.73
C PRO A 90 -9.52 -19.04 -7.75
N GLU A 91 -9.90 -18.89 -9.02
CA GLU A 91 -9.02 -18.43 -10.09
C GLU A 91 -8.60 -16.96 -9.93
N ASP A 92 -9.37 -16.12 -9.23
CA ASP A 92 -9.04 -14.70 -9.05
C ASP A 92 -7.85 -14.51 -8.11
N VAL A 93 -7.54 -15.50 -7.25
CA VAL A 93 -6.42 -15.42 -6.30
C VAL A 93 -5.12 -15.08 -7.01
N VAL A 94 -4.89 -15.66 -8.20
CA VAL A 94 -3.65 -15.42 -8.98
C VAL A 94 -3.50 -13.95 -9.37
N THR A 95 -4.61 -13.27 -9.68
CA THR A 95 -4.63 -11.85 -10.06
C THR A 95 -4.11 -10.94 -8.94
N TYR A 96 -4.31 -11.35 -7.68
CA TYR A 96 -3.80 -10.61 -6.52
C TYR A 96 -2.40 -11.05 -6.09
N VAL A 97 -2.07 -12.34 -6.24
CA VAL A 97 -0.78 -12.89 -5.79
C VAL A 97 0.35 -12.58 -6.76
N THR A 98 0.11 -12.59 -8.08
CA THR A 98 1.17 -12.35 -9.07
C THR A 98 1.84 -10.97 -8.91
N PRO A 99 1.13 -9.85 -8.74
CA PRO A 99 1.79 -8.57 -8.48
C PRO A 99 2.57 -8.56 -7.17
N ALA A 100 2.13 -9.31 -6.15
CA ALA A 100 2.82 -9.36 -4.86
C ALA A 100 4.22 -9.97 -4.97
N THR A 101 4.46 -10.88 -5.92
CA THR A 101 5.80 -11.47 -6.14
C THR A 101 6.81 -10.45 -6.67
N LEU A 102 6.34 -9.36 -7.27
CA LEU A 102 7.17 -8.28 -7.80
C LEU A 102 7.44 -7.17 -6.76
N GLN A 103 6.78 -7.22 -5.60
CA GLN A 103 6.96 -6.20 -4.56
C GLN A 103 8.32 -6.35 -3.90
N ALA A 104 9.17 -5.33 -4.01
CA ALA A 104 10.44 -5.29 -3.30
C ALA A 104 10.19 -5.09 -1.79
N ILE A 105 10.79 -5.96 -0.98
CA ILE A 105 10.79 -5.89 0.49
C ILE A 105 12.24 -5.98 0.96
N PRO A 106 12.77 -5.00 1.72
CA PRO A 106 14.13 -5.08 2.22
C PRO A 106 14.31 -6.20 3.25
N ALA A 107 15.47 -6.83 3.25
CA ALA A 107 15.81 -7.90 4.19
C ALA A 107 15.83 -7.41 5.64
N ASN A 108 15.35 -8.20 6.60
CA ASN A 108 15.55 -7.89 8.02
C ASN A 108 16.88 -8.50 8.50
N LEU A 109 17.88 -7.65 8.74
CA LEU A 109 19.16 -8.03 9.33
C LEU A 109 19.06 -8.15 10.86
#